data_AF-A0A9N8VD57-F1
#
_entry.id   AF-A0A9N8VD57-F1
#
_cell.length_a   1.000
_cell.length_b   1.000
_cell.length_c   1.000
_cell.angle_alpha   90.00
_cell.angle_beta   90.00
_cell.angle_gamma   90.00
#
_symmetry.space_group_name_H-M   'P 1'
#
loop_
_entity.id
_entity.type
_entity.pdbx_description
1 polymer ?
#
loop_
_entity_poly.entity_id
_entity_poly.type
_entity_poly.pdbx_seq_one_letter_code
_entity_poly.pdbx_strand_id
1 'polypeptide(L)'
;MSSTKIKSDTESISDSDNKRPKHIHNPSPAEVQRRQLERLLQRGDKPIVIPEIQDKPKLKAPKDIVRNVQGSSAGAGSGEFHVYRAHRRREYTRLKIMEEDSKKVIN
;
A
#
# COMPACT_ATOMS: atom_id res chain seq x y z
N MET A 1 18.67 -69.38 4.97
CA MET A 1 20.03 -68.93 5.30
C MET A 1 20.14 -67.46 4.90
N SER A 2 20.79 -66.69 5.77
CA SER A 2 20.88 -65.23 5.79
C SER A 2 21.28 -64.59 4.47
N SER A 3 20.61 -63.49 4.08
CA SER A 3 21.13 -62.55 3.09
C SER A 3 20.94 -61.14 3.65
N THR A 4 22.09 -60.54 3.91
CA THR A 4 22.34 -59.31 4.64
C THR A 4 21.78 -58.08 3.95
N LYS A 5 21.14 -57.23 4.76
CA LYS A 5 20.60 -55.92 4.38
C LYS A 5 21.76 -54.94 4.15
N ILE A 6 22.01 -54.54 2.90
CA ILE A 6 22.96 -53.48 2.56
C ILE A 6 22.26 -52.13 2.81
N LYS A 7 22.68 -51.42 3.87
CA LYS A 7 22.44 -49.99 4.01
C LYS A 7 23.56 -49.29 3.24
N SER A 8 23.22 -48.59 2.16
CA SER A 8 24.13 -47.65 1.52
C SER A 8 23.95 -46.30 2.20
N ASP A 9 24.95 -45.90 2.97
CA ASP A 9 25.07 -44.58 3.56
C ASP A 9 25.37 -43.56 2.43
N THR A 10 24.36 -42.83 1.99
CA THR A 10 24.58 -41.53 1.33
C THR A 10 24.56 -40.48 2.42
N GLU A 11 25.74 -40.19 2.94
CA GLU A 11 25.98 -39.13 3.89
C GLU A 11 25.41 -37.80 3.36
N SER A 12 24.53 -37.22 4.16
CA SER A 12 24.12 -35.83 4.03
C SER A 12 25.35 -34.96 4.20
N ILE A 13 25.85 -34.40 3.09
CA ILE A 13 26.81 -33.30 3.14
C ILE A 13 26.12 -32.16 3.87
N SER A 14 26.57 -31.96 5.11
CA SER A 14 26.24 -30.84 5.96
C SER A 14 26.74 -29.56 5.27
N ASP A 15 25.84 -28.78 4.72
CA ASP A 15 26.12 -27.39 4.37
C ASP A 15 26.30 -26.61 5.68
N SER A 16 27.53 -26.68 6.17
CA SER A 16 28.03 -25.96 7.33
C SER A 16 27.68 -24.47 7.24
N ASP A 17 27.13 -23.96 8.34
CA ASP A 17 26.83 -22.56 8.66
C ASP A 17 28.08 -21.67 8.57
N ASN A 18 28.56 -21.41 7.36
CA ASN A 18 29.53 -20.36 7.08
C ASN A 18 28.79 -19.02 6.92
N LYS A 19 28.25 -18.49 8.02
CA LYS A 19 27.82 -17.08 8.07
C LYS A 19 29.05 -16.16 8.11
N ARG A 20 29.74 -16.07 6.96
CA ARG A 20 30.67 -14.97 6.70
C ARG A 20 29.88 -13.66 6.87
N PRO A 21 30.45 -12.63 7.53
CA PRO A 21 29.77 -11.36 7.68
C PRO A 21 29.41 -10.87 6.27
N LYS A 22 28.11 -10.77 5.98
CA LYS A 22 27.64 -10.27 4.68
C LYS A 22 28.16 -8.85 4.58
N HIS A 23 29.16 -8.62 3.73
CA HIS A 23 29.63 -7.28 3.43
C HIS A 23 28.45 -6.53 2.82
N ILE A 24 27.87 -5.61 3.59
CA ILE A 24 26.74 -4.81 3.17
C ILE A 24 27.30 -3.76 2.21
N HIS A 25 27.39 -4.09 0.92
CA HIS A 25 27.66 -3.08 -0.09
C HIS A 25 26.35 -2.35 -0.41
N ASN A 26 26.44 -1.04 -0.64
CA ASN A 26 25.30 -0.32 -1.18
C ASN A 26 25.26 -0.61 -2.68
N PRO A 27 24.24 -1.31 -3.19
CA PRO A 27 24.21 -1.72 -4.59
C PRO A 27 24.15 -0.50 -5.51
N SER A 28 24.89 -0.58 -6.61
CA SER A 28 24.78 0.39 -7.69
C SER A 28 23.35 0.43 -8.24
N PRO A 29 22.85 1.56 -8.78
CA PRO A 29 21.53 1.63 -9.41
C PRO A 29 21.30 0.52 -10.44
N ALA A 30 22.33 0.17 -11.22
CA ALA A 30 22.28 -0.92 -12.20
C ALA A 30 22.08 -2.30 -11.54
N GLU A 31 22.65 -2.51 -10.36
CA GLU A 31 22.56 -3.78 -9.63
C GLU A 31 21.18 -3.95 -8.96
N VAL A 32 20.58 -2.85 -8.50
CA VAL A 32 19.18 -2.83 -8.03
C VAL A 32 18.23 -3.21 -9.16
N GLN A 33 18.41 -2.64 -10.35
CA GLN A 33 17.63 -2.97 -11.54
C GLN A 33 17.82 -4.43 -11.95
N ARG A 34 19.07 -4.92 -11.98
CA ARG A 34 19.37 -6.33 -12.29
C ARG A 34 18.62 -7.30 -11.37
N ARG A 35 18.65 -7.05 -10.06
CA ARG A 35 17.93 -7.86 -9.06
C ARG A 35 16.41 -7.81 -9.22
N GLN A 36 15.85 -6.68 -9.63
CA GLN A 36 14.42 -6.56 -9.94
C GLN A 36 14.06 -7.38 -11.19
N LEU A 37 14.88 -7.32 -12.24
CA LEU A 37 14.71 -8.11 -13.46
C LEU A 37 14.80 -9.61 -13.19
N GLU A 38 15.81 -10.06 -12.45
CA GLU A 38 15.96 -11.48 -12.07
C GLU A 38 14.69 -12.02 -11.37
N ARG A 39 14.10 -11.23 -10.46
CA ARG A 39 12.85 -11.60 -9.78
C ARG A 39 11.64 -11.66 -10.71
N LEU A 40 11.55 -10.75 -11.69
CA LEU A 40 10.47 -10.75 -12.67
C LEU A 40 10.58 -11.94 -13.63
N LEU A 41 11.79 -12.22 -14.10
CA LEU A 41 12.07 -13.31 -15.06
C LEU A 41 11.92 -14.71 -14.45
N GLN A 42 12.07 -14.85 -13.13
CA GLN A 42 11.88 -16.14 -12.44
C GLN A 42 10.45 -16.68 -12.56
N ARG A 43 9.45 -15.83 -12.84
CA ARG A 43 8.04 -16.22 -13.06
C ARG A 43 7.44 -15.46 -14.24
N GLY A 44 7.95 -15.75 -15.44
CA GLY A 44 7.50 -15.12 -16.69
C GLY A 44 6.02 -15.38 -17.06
N ASP A 45 5.42 -16.46 -16.55
CA ASP A 45 4.02 -16.80 -16.86
C ASP A 45 2.99 -15.93 -16.12
N LYS A 46 3.42 -15.16 -15.11
CA LYS A 46 2.52 -14.34 -14.30
C LYS A 46 2.33 -12.96 -14.97
N PRO A 47 1.09 -12.52 -15.23
CA PRO A 47 0.85 -11.17 -15.74
C PRO A 47 1.33 -10.13 -14.72
N ILE A 48 2.09 -9.16 -15.19
CA ILE A 48 2.59 -8.04 -14.38
C ILE A 48 1.51 -6.97 -14.32
N VAL A 49 1.03 -6.65 -13.12
CA VAL A 49 0.09 -5.53 -12.91
C VAL A 49 0.91 -4.25 -12.77
N ILE A 50 0.85 -3.40 -13.79
CA ILE A 50 1.39 -2.04 -13.71
C ILE A 50 0.40 -1.23 -12.87
N PRO A 51 0.85 -0.57 -11.77
CA PRO A 51 -0.05 0.26 -10.99
C PRO A 51 -0.53 1.42 -11.85
N GLU A 52 -1.85 1.60 -11.91
CA GLU A 52 -2.43 2.79 -12.51
C GLU A 52 -2.07 4.03 -11.68
N ILE A 53 -1.90 5.15 -12.37
CA ILE A 53 -1.64 6.44 -11.72
C ILE A 53 -2.83 6.73 -10.81
N GLN A 54 -2.56 6.79 -9.50
CA GLN A 54 -3.62 7.09 -8.55
C GLN A 54 -4.16 8.48 -8.80
N ASP A 55 -5.48 8.56 -8.99
CA ASP A 55 -6.18 9.83 -9.03
C ASP A 55 -5.90 10.63 -7.75
N LYS A 56 -5.79 11.95 -7.90
CA LYS A 56 -5.72 12.88 -6.76
C LYS A 56 -6.88 12.59 -5.80
N PRO A 57 -6.70 12.77 -4.49
CA PRO A 57 -7.75 12.49 -3.51
C PRO A 57 -8.99 13.36 -3.79
N LYS A 58 -10.03 12.75 -4.38
CA LYS A 58 -11.31 13.40 -4.65
C LYS A 58 -12.20 13.32 -3.41
N LEU A 59 -12.79 14.44 -3.03
CA LEU A 59 -13.84 14.43 -2.00
C LEU A 59 -15.08 13.72 -2.53
N LYS A 60 -15.72 12.92 -1.66
CA LYS A 60 -17.03 12.34 -1.98
C LYS A 60 -18.04 13.47 -2.17
N ALA A 61 -18.87 13.33 -3.21
CA ALA A 61 -19.97 14.26 -3.44
C ALA A 61 -20.88 14.35 -2.20
N PRO A 62 -21.45 15.54 -1.91
CA PRO A 62 -22.46 15.67 -0.87
C PRO A 62 -23.67 14.78 -1.19
N LYS A 63 -24.40 14.36 -0.16
CA LYS A 63 -25.64 13.59 -0.34
C LYS A 63 -26.76 14.54 -0.73
N ASP A 64 -27.59 14.14 -1.70
CA ASP A 64 -28.72 14.94 -2.17
C ASP A 64 -29.80 15.14 -1.12
N ILE A 65 -30.10 14.08 -0.34
CA ILE A 65 -31.14 14.09 0.69
C ILE A 65 -30.55 13.68 2.03
N VAL A 66 -30.66 14.55 3.02
CA VAL A 66 -30.35 14.24 4.42
C VAL A 66 -31.67 13.94 5.14
N ARG A 67 -31.82 12.71 5.62
CA ARG A 67 -33.09 12.22 6.19
C ARG A 67 -33.25 12.53 7.69
N ASN A 68 -32.19 13.00 8.33
CA ASN A 68 -32.10 13.20 9.79
C ASN A 68 -31.95 14.69 10.14
N VAL A 69 -32.64 15.57 9.43
CA VAL A 69 -32.59 17.01 9.69
C VAL A 69 -33.50 17.34 10.87
N GLN A 70 -32.90 17.86 11.94
CA GLN A 70 -33.65 18.37 13.10
C GLN A 70 -34.35 19.69 12.71
N GLY A 71 -35.54 19.96 13.29
CA GLY A 71 -36.28 21.18 13.01
C GLY A 71 -35.48 22.46 13.29
N SER A 72 -35.76 23.54 12.56
CA SER A 72 -34.97 24.78 12.61
C SER A 72 -34.97 25.48 13.97
N SER A 73 -36.00 25.26 14.79
CA SER A 73 -36.13 25.80 16.16
C SER A 73 -35.77 24.77 17.25
N ALA A 74 -35.36 23.56 16.88
CA ALA A 74 -35.02 22.53 17.85
C ALA A 74 -33.64 22.79 18.46
N GLY A 75 -33.49 22.55 19.76
CA GLY A 75 -32.25 22.83 20.52
C GLY A 75 -31.05 21.96 20.11
N ALA A 76 -29.85 22.34 20.52
CA ALA A 76 -28.63 21.58 20.20
C ALA A 76 -28.61 20.21 20.92
N GLY A 77 -28.63 19.13 20.14
CA GLY A 77 -28.44 17.77 20.65
C GLY A 77 -26.97 17.45 20.94
N SER A 78 -26.71 16.39 21.73
CA SER A 78 -25.35 15.95 22.08
C SER A 78 -24.50 15.53 20.87
N GLY A 79 -25.13 15.11 19.78
CA GLY A 79 -24.46 14.72 18.53
C GLY A 79 -24.13 15.88 17.60
N GLU A 80 -24.73 17.06 17.79
CA GLU A 80 -24.62 18.17 16.84
C GLU A 80 -23.18 18.68 16.72
N PHE A 81 -22.42 18.65 17.82
CA PHE A 81 -21.00 18.98 17.82
C PHE A 81 -20.20 18.08 16.88
N HIS A 82 -20.48 16.77 16.88
CA HIS A 82 -19.77 15.83 16.02
C HIS A 82 -20.17 15.96 14.55
N VAL A 83 -21.43 16.28 14.27
CA VAL A 83 -21.91 16.62 12.93
C VAL A 83 -21.15 17.84 12.40
N TYR A 84 -21.13 18.93 13.16
CA TYR A 84 -20.36 20.13 12.81
C TYR A 84 -18.88 19.83 12.57
N ARG A 85 -18.22 19.10 13.49
CA ARG A 85 -16.80 18.75 13.37
C ARG A 85 -16.51 17.97 12.08
N ALA A 86 -17.39 17.03 11.72
CA ALA A 86 -17.25 16.26 10.49
C ALA A 86 -17.47 17.13 9.24
N HIS A 87 -18.49 17.99 9.25
CA HIS A 87 -18.78 18.92 8.16
C HIS A 87 -17.66 19.94 7.97
N ARG A 88 -17.15 20.52 9.04
CA ARG A 88 -16.03 21.47 9.02
C ARG A 88 -14.78 20.85 8.41
N ARG A 89 -14.44 19.61 8.79
CA ARG A 89 -13.30 18.88 8.22
C ARG A 89 -13.49 18.67 6.72
N ARG A 90 -14.69 18.23 6.29
CA ARG A 90 -15.01 18.03 4.87
C ARG A 90 -14.88 19.33 4.07
N GLU A 91 -15.43 20.43 4.60
CA GLU A 91 -15.38 21.74 3.93
C GLU A 91 -13.96 22.31 3.84
N TYR A 92 -13.14 22.17 4.88
CA TYR A 92 -11.74 22.62 4.81
C TYR A 92 -10.93 21.83 3.79
N THR A 93 -11.13 20.52 3.71
CA THR A 93 -10.50 19.73 2.63
C THR A 93 -11.01 20.17 1.26
N ARG A 94 -12.29 20.53 1.12
CA ARG A 94 -12.87 21.02 -0.15
C ARG A 94 -12.24 22.32 -0.60
N LEU A 95 -12.18 23.30 0.30
CA LEU A 95 -11.56 24.59 0.02
C LEU A 95 -10.08 24.42 -0.34
N LYS A 96 -9.35 23.58 0.41
CA LYS A 96 -7.94 23.29 0.12
C LYS A 96 -7.73 22.72 -1.29
N ILE A 97 -8.53 21.73 -1.69
CA ILE A 97 -8.42 21.13 -3.04
C ILE A 97 -8.76 22.17 -4.12
N MET A 98 -9.82 22.97 -3.93
CA MET A 98 -10.19 24.03 -4.87
C MET A 98 -9.09 25.10 -5.01
N GLU A 99 -8.45 25.49 -3.91
CA GLU A 99 -7.31 26.42 -3.93
C GLU A 99 -6.07 25.83 -4.62
N GLU A 100 -5.79 24.54 -4.39
CA GLU A 100 -4.68 23.85 -5.07
C GLU A 100 -4.93 23.73 -6.57
N ASP A 101 -6.16 23.47 -6.98
CA ASP A 101 -6.51 23.36 -8.40
C ASP A 101 -6.56 24.73 -9.08
N SER A 102 -7.03 25.78 -8.41
CA SER A 102 -6.97 27.15 -8.96
C SER A 102 -5.52 27.63 -9.18
N LYS A 103 -4.61 27.32 -8.25
CA LYS A 103 -3.18 27.64 -8.39
C LYS A 103 -2.49 26.89 -9.53
N LYS A 104 -2.93 25.67 -9.86
CA LYS A 104 -2.39 24.89 -10.99
C LYS A 104 -2.83 25.41 -12.35
N VAL A 105 -4.00 26.04 -12.43
CA VAL A 105 -4.55 26.57 -13.70
C VAL A 105 -3.88 27.89 -14.09
N ILE A 106 -3.40 28.65 -13.11
CA ILE A 106 -2.81 29.98 -13.32
C ILE A 106 -1.31 29.92 -13.68
N ASN A 107 -0.65 28.78 -13.48
CA ASN A 107 0.76 28.54 -13.84
C ASN A 107 0.86 27.61 -15.05
#